data_AF-A0A1V5N3G1-F1
#
_entry.id   AF-A0A1V5N3G1-F1
#
_cell.length_a   1.000
_cell.length_b   1.000
_cell.length_c   1.000
_cell.angle_alpha   90.00
_cell.angle_beta   90.00
_cell.angle_gamma   90.00
#
_symmetry.space_group_name_H-M   'P 1'
#
loop_
_entity.id
_entity.type
_entity.pdbx_description
1 polymer ?
#
loop_
_entity_poly.entity_id
_entity_poly.type
_entity_poly.pdbx_seq_one_letter_code
_entity_poly.pdbx_strand_id
1 'polypeptide(L)'
;MFSLNGQTEYTVHYSNTNARLYLVFGTPTLTVDEAGMVARVDLIWKTFNGDLIDPARLINNMGIAFHQEGLSTPDQRAYVQWGTIDAVQPWMREVKDFNRVETLRPVKYGDVTQVMIGYVDILGNKYMLRYDHPDAPNDY
;
A
#
# COMPACT_ATOMS: atom_id res chain seq x y z
N MET A 1 4.58 34.39 18.07
CA MET A 1 3.75 33.20 18.29
C MET A 1 2.44 33.42 17.56
N PHE A 2 2.16 32.68 16.49
CA PHE A 2 0.89 32.76 15.76
C PHE A 2 0.17 31.42 15.95
N SER A 3 -1.10 31.46 16.36
CA SER A 3 -1.99 30.31 16.36
C SER A 3 -3.09 30.55 15.34
N LEU A 4 -3.30 29.60 14.43
CA LEU A 4 -4.41 29.60 13.49
C LEU A 4 -5.63 28.96 14.18
N ASN A 5 -6.37 29.75 14.97
CA ASN A 5 -7.68 29.33 15.48
C ASN A 5 -8.73 29.58 14.40
N GLY A 6 -8.81 28.70 13.42
CA GLY A 6 -9.82 28.73 12.38
C GLY A 6 -10.01 27.33 11.81
N GLN A 7 -11.17 26.75 12.05
CA GLN A 7 -11.61 25.57 11.31
C GLN A 7 -12.29 26.09 10.04
N THR A 8 -11.63 25.98 8.90
CA THR A 8 -12.24 26.28 7.60
C THR A 8 -12.83 24.99 7.05
N GLU A 9 -14.16 24.91 7.03
CA GLU A 9 -14.87 23.84 6.35
C GLU A 9 -14.91 24.15 4.86
N TYR A 10 -14.34 23.26 4.04
CA TYR A 10 -14.43 23.31 2.59
C TYR A 10 -15.47 22.30 2.12
N THR A 11 -16.48 22.74 1.40
CA THR A 11 -17.38 21.83 0.66
C THR A 11 -16.70 21.45 -0.65
N VAL A 12 -16.14 20.24 -0.72
CA VAL A 12 -15.60 19.69 -1.98
C VAL A 12 -16.75 19.12 -2.79
N HIS A 13 -17.07 19.75 -3.93
CA HIS A 13 -18.03 19.21 -4.88
C HIS A 13 -17.38 18.06 -5.67
N TYR A 14 -17.75 16.82 -5.32
CA TYR A 14 -17.21 15.56 -5.86
C TYR A 14 -17.23 15.46 -7.39
N SER A 15 -18.10 16.22 -8.08
CA SER A 15 -18.22 16.23 -9.55
C SER A 15 -17.03 16.85 -10.28
N ASN A 16 -16.17 17.61 -9.59
CA ASN A 16 -15.00 18.28 -10.19
C ASN A 16 -13.65 17.66 -9.77
N THR A 17 -13.67 16.63 -8.92
CA THR A 17 -12.44 15.94 -8.50
C THR A 17 -12.08 14.90 -9.55
N ASN A 18 -11.08 15.20 -10.36
CA ASN A 18 -10.56 14.22 -11.31
C ASN A 18 -9.76 13.15 -10.56
N ALA A 19 -10.43 12.06 -10.16
CA ALA A 19 -9.82 10.92 -9.46
C ALA A 19 -8.57 10.36 -10.16
N ARG A 20 -8.42 10.59 -11.48
CA ARG A 20 -7.22 10.21 -12.24
C ARG A 20 -5.95 10.95 -11.80
N LEU A 21 -6.07 12.16 -11.24
CA LEU A 21 -4.93 12.94 -10.74
C LEU A 21 -4.37 12.39 -9.42
N TYR A 22 -5.17 11.60 -8.69
CA TYR A 22 -4.81 11.04 -7.39
C TYR A 22 -4.54 9.53 -7.45
N LEU A 23 -4.93 8.87 -8.55
CA LEU A 23 -4.56 7.49 -8.82
C LEU A 23 -3.07 7.40 -9.16
N VAL A 24 -2.35 6.73 -8.29
CA VAL A 24 -0.91 6.44 -8.40
C VAL A 24 -0.66 4.94 -8.29
N PHE A 25 0.39 4.48 -8.95
CA PHE A 25 0.76 3.08 -9.06
C PHE A 25 2.05 2.84 -8.28
N GLY A 26 1.95 2.18 -7.13
CA GLY A 26 3.09 1.69 -6.38
C GLY A 26 3.50 0.33 -6.95
N THR A 27 4.60 0.27 -7.69
CA THR A 27 5.10 -0.99 -8.26
C THR A 27 5.98 -1.70 -7.23
N PRO A 28 5.64 -2.92 -6.79
CA PRO A 28 6.39 -3.62 -5.75
C PRO A 28 7.61 -4.37 -6.27
N THR A 29 8.66 -4.35 -5.47
CA THR A 29 9.80 -5.27 -5.52
C THR A 29 9.93 -5.93 -4.14
N LEU A 30 9.89 -7.26 -4.10
CA LEU A 30 10.07 -8.03 -2.88
C LEU A 30 11.57 -8.27 -2.65
N THR A 31 12.08 -7.82 -1.51
CA THR A 31 13.43 -8.18 -1.06
C THR A 31 13.33 -9.39 -0.12
N VAL A 32 14.12 -10.43 -0.40
CA VAL A 32 14.17 -11.66 0.39
C VAL A 32 15.45 -11.74 1.24
N ASP A 33 15.36 -12.38 2.39
CA ASP A 33 16.52 -12.72 3.22
C ASP A 33 17.19 -14.04 2.77
N GLU A 34 18.26 -14.44 3.46
CA GLU A 34 19.00 -15.68 3.18
C GLU A 34 18.17 -16.96 3.34
N ALA A 35 17.07 -16.91 4.11
CA ALA A 35 16.14 -18.02 4.31
C ALA A 35 15.03 -18.08 3.26
N GLY A 36 15.01 -17.14 2.31
CA GLY A 36 13.96 -17.03 1.27
C GLY A 36 12.66 -16.43 1.79
N MET A 37 12.71 -15.72 2.92
CA MET A 37 11.57 -15.01 3.49
C MET A 37 11.56 -13.58 2.98
N VAL A 38 10.37 -13.05 2.66
CA VAL A 38 10.19 -11.65 2.30
C VAL A 38 10.51 -10.80 3.52
N ALA A 39 11.62 -10.06 3.44
CA ALA A 39 12.08 -9.15 4.48
C ALA A 39 11.37 -7.80 4.36
N ARG A 40 11.28 -7.26 3.14
CA ARG A 40 10.63 -5.96 2.87
C ARG A 40 10.05 -5.87 1.46
N VAL A 41 9.17 -4.90 1.29
CA VAL A 41 8.63 -4.46 0.00
C VAL A 41 9.15 -3.07 -0.30
N ASP A 42 9.93 -2.93 -1.37
CA ASP A 42 10.32 -1.64 -1.92
C ASP A 42 9.29 -1.24 -2.99
N LEU A 43 8.81 0.00 -2.95
CA LEU A 43 7.75 0.54 -3.82
C LEU A 43 8.27 1.72 -4.62
N ILE A 44 8.01 1.71 -5.93
CA ILE A 44 8.20 2.88 -6.79
C ILE A 44 6.83 3.42 -7.18
N TRP A 45 6.55 4.66 -6.80
CA TRP A 45 5.28 5.31 -7.05
C TRP A 45 5.31 6.18 -8.30
N LYS A 46 4.33 5.96 -9.18
CA LYS A 46 4.18 6.71 -10.42
C LYS A 46 2.75 7.16 -10.67
N THR A 47 2.57 8.27 -11.37
CA THR A 47 1.28 8.64 -11.94
C THR A 47 0.88 7.68 -13.06
N PHE A 48 -0.36 7.78 -13.55
CA PHE A 48 -0.79 7.07 -14.76
C PHE A 48 0.09 7.36 -15.99
N ASN A 49 0.71 8.54 -16.06
CA ASN A 49 1.59 8.90 -17.18
C ASN A 49 3.03 8.37 -16.99
N GLY A 50 3.32 7.70 -15.87
CA GLY A 50 4.64 7.14 -15.57
C GLY A 50 5.58 8.08 -14.82
N ASP A 51 5.15 9.30 -14.48
CA ASP A 51 5.95 10.26 -13.74
C ASP A 51 6.16 9.81 -12.29
N LEU A 52 7.39 9.89 -11.80
CA LEU A 52 7.71 9.60 -10.40
C LEU A 52 7.06 10.62 -9.47
N ILE A 53 6.59 10.14 -8.31
CA ILE A 53 6.01 10.99 -7.28
C ILE A 53 6.61 10.69 -5.91
N ASP A 54 6.50 11.68 -5.01
CA ASP A 54 6.63 11.45 -3.58
C ASP A 54 5.27 11.00 -3.02
N PRO A 55 5.12 9.72 -2.62
CA PRO A 55 3.85 9.19 -2.11
C PRO A 55 3.34 9.90 -0.85
N ALA A 56 4.22 10.45 -0.01
CA ALA A 56 3.83 11.14 1.23
C ALA A 56 2.99 12.40 0.97
N ARG A 57 2.97 12.91 -0.27
CA ARG A 57 2.16 14.07 -0.68
C ARG A 57 0.73 13.73 -1.05
N LEU A 58 0.45 12.45 -1.33
CA LEU A 58 -0.82 12.00 -1.89
C LEU A 58 -1.48 10.88 -1.11
N ILE A 59 -0.70 10.09 -0.35
CA ILE A 59 -1.17 8.92 0.37
C ILE A 59 -1.18 9.21 1.88
N ASN A 60 -2.34 9.03 2.50
CA ASN A 60 -2.48 9.15 3.95
C ASN A 60 -2.28 7.79 4.65
N ASN A 61 -2.81 6.73 4.04
CA ASN A 61 -2.80 5.38 4.60
C ASN A 61 -2.44 4.38 3.50
N MET A 62 -1.66 3.36 3.83
CA MET A 62 -1.30 2.28 2.93
C MET A 62 -1.35 0.93 3.64
N GLY A 63 -1.83 -0.10 2.97
CA GLY A 63 -1.70 -1.47 3.39
C GLY A 63 -1.06 -2.33 2.29
N ILE A 64 -0.22 -3.27 2.68
CA ILE A 64 0.29 -4.31 1.80
C ILE A 64 -0.29 -5.64 2.25
N ALA A 65 -0.84 -6.41 1.30
CA ALA A 65 -1.27 -7.77 1.55
C ALA A 65 -0.50 -8.75 0.67
N PHE A 66 -0.09 -9.87 1.27
CA PHE A 66 0.45 -11.01 0.53
C PHE A 66 -0.60 -12.09 0.43
N HIS A 67 -0.94 -12.47 -0.80
CA HIS A 67 -1.72 -13.65 -1.08
C HIS A 67 -0.80 -14.86 -1.22
N GLN A 68 -1.08 -15.91 -0.45
CA GLN A 68 -0.24 -17.10 -0.38
C GLN A 68 -0.98 -18.37 -0.77
N GLU A 69 -0.31 -19.26 -1.50
CA GLU A 69 -0.80 -20.61 -1.82
C GLU A 69 -0.63 -21.55 -0.62
N GLY A 70 -1.40 -22.65 -0.57
CA GLY A 70 -1.27 -23.68 0.46
C GLY A 70 -1.87 -23.37 1.83
N LEU A 71 -2.37 -22.15 2.05
CA LEU A 71 -3.07 -21.77 3.28
C LEU A 71 -4.57 -22.05 3.17
N SER A 72 -5.18 -22.56 4.25
CA SER A 72 -6.51 -23.19 4.21
C SER A 72 -7.66 -22.24 4.52
N THR A 73 -7.43 -21.13 5.22
CA THR A 73 -8.49 -20.13 5.50
C THR A 73 -8.22 -18.79 4.80
N PRO A 74 -9.27 -18.03 4.39
CA PRO A 74 -9.11 -16.71 3.79
C PRO A 74 -8.27 -15.73 4.65
N ASP A 75 -8.43 -15.79 5.98
CA ASP A 75 -7.67 -14.96 6.92
C ASP A 75 -6.19 -15.35 7.03
N GLN A 76 -5.85 -16.59 6.66
CA GLN A 76 -4.45 -17.04 6.55
C GLN A 76 -3.88 -16.72 5.17
N ARG A 77 -4.70 -16.78 4.11
CA ARG A 77 -4.28 -16.52 2.73
C ARG A 77 -3.86 -15.08 2.48
N ALA A 78 -4.31 -14.13 3.28
CA ALA A 78 -3.98 -12.72 3.14
C ALA A 78 -3.30 -12.18 4.40
N TYR A 79 -1.96 -12.14 4.41
CA TYR A 79 -1.25 -11.38 5.44
C TYR A 79 -1.32 -9.90 5.08
N VAL A 80 -2.15 -9.13 5.79
CA VAL A 80 -2.32 -7.69 5.57
C VAL A 80 -1.58 -6.89 6.64
N GLN A 81 -0.65 -6.05 6.19
CA GLN A 81 0.01 -5.04 7.00
C GLN A 81 -0.54 -3.67 6.61
N TRP A 82 -1.42 -3.12 7.44
CA TRP A 82 -1.86 -1.73 7.32
C TRP A 82 -0.94 -0.81 8.09
N GLY A 83 -0.63 0.32 7.46
CA GLY A 83 -0.13 1.45 8.18
C GLY A 83 -0.58 2.80 7.70
N THR A 84 -0.48 3.73 8.64
CA THR A 84 -0.87 5.12 8.50
C THR A 84 0.30 5.96 8.96
N ILE A 85 0.34 7.23 8.57
CA ILE A 85 1.34 8.16 9.12
C ILE A 85 1.11 8.33 10.64
N ASP A 86 -0.16 8.29 11.07
CA ASP A 86 -0.55 8.43 12.47
C ASP A 86 -1.27 7.16 12.96
N ALA A 87 -0.52 6.10 13.26
CA ALA A 87 -1.13 4.83 13.67
C ALA A 87 -1.67 4.94 15.12
N VAL A 88 -2.99 5.11 15.24
CA VAL A 88 -3.66 5.23 16.55
C VAL A 88 -4.17 3.88 17.07
N GLN A 89 -4.37 2.89 16.19
CA GLN A 89 -4.95 1.60 16.56
C GLN A 89 -3.86 0.52 16.77
N PRO A 90 -3.97 -0.36 17.79
CA PRO A 90 -2.95 -1.38 18.10
C PRO A 90 -2.68 -2.40 17.00
N TRP A 91 -3.64 -2.58 16.09
CA TRP A 91 -3.54 -3.50 14.95
C TRP A 91 -3.06 -2.82 13.66
N MET A 92 -2.88 -1.49 13.67
CA MET A 92 -2.21 -0.73 12.62
C MET A 92 -0.77 -0.46 13.03
N ARG A 93 0.14 -0.38 12.06
CA ARG A 93 1.50 0.11 12.30
C ARG A 93 1.73 1.45 11.66
N GLU A 94 2.61 2.25 12.24
CA GLU A 94 3.04 3.47 11.59
C GLU A 94 3.85 3.09 10.34
N VAL A 95 3.44 3.57 9.17
CA VAL A 95 4.24 3.47 7.94
C VAL A 95 4.82 4.85 7.68
N LYS A 96 6.08 5.01 8.11
CA LYS A 96 6.83 6.27 7.97
C LYS A 96 7.39 6.47 6.56
N ASP A 97 7.62 5.37 5.85
CA ASP A 97 8.18 5.37 4.51
C ASP A 97 7.27 4.56 3.58
N PHE A 98 6.55 5.26 2.71
CA PHE A 98 5.69 4.63 1.72
C PHE A 98 6.47 3.99 0.57
N ASN A 99 7.79 4.20 0.47
CA ASN A 99 8.65 3.54 -0.52
C ASN A 99 9.28 2.26 0.02
N ARG A 100 9.28 2.04 1.33
CA ARG A 100 9.87 0.86 1.94
C ARG A 100 9.07 0.39 3.15
N VAL A 101 8.50 -0.80 3.02
CA VAL A 101 7.72 -1.44 4.08
C VAL A 101 8.40 -2.71 4.52
N GLU A 102 8.89 -2.72 5.75
CA GLU A 102 9.42 -3.92 6.41
C GLU A 102 8.27 -4.88 6.74
N THR A 103 8.46 -6.17 6.45
CA THR A 103 7.48 -7.23 6.69
C THR A 103 7.53 -7.62 8.16
N LEU A 104 6.39 -7.65 8.85
CA LEU A 104 6.37 -7.93 10.31
C LEU A 104 6.25 -9.42 10.65
N ARG A 105 5.88 -10.24 9.66
CA ARG A 105 5.76 -11.69 9.82
C ARG A 105 6.50 -12.38 8.69
N PRO A 106 7.13 -13.53 8.95
CA PRO A 106 7.79 -14.27 7.89
C PRO A 106 6.75 -14.71 6.83
N VAL A 107 6.95 -14.26 5.59
CA VAL A 107 6.23 -14.72 4.40
C VAL A 107 7.25 -15.36 3.48
N LYS A 108 7.07 -16.63 3.12
CA LYS A 108 8.01 -17.31 2.22
C LYS A 108 7.76 -16.84 0.80
N TYR A 109 8.80 -16.35 0.11
CA TYR A 109 8.68 -15.77 -1.23
C TYR A 109 8.00 -16.73 -2.22
N GLY A 110 8.43 -17.99 -2.25
CA GLY A 110 7.87 -19.01 -3.15
C GLY A 110 6.43 -19.41 -2.87
N ASP A 111 5.84 -19.00 -1.74
CA ASP A 111 4.43 -19.25 -1.44
C ASP A 111 3.56 -18.06 -1.86
N VAL A 112 4.15 -16.90 -2.21
CA VAL A 112 3.42 -15.70 -2.62
C VAL A 112 2.90 -15.87 -4.04
N THR A 113 1.59 -15.82 -4.22
CA THR A 113 0.95 -15.79 -5.54
C THR A 113 0.65 -14.38 -5.98
N GLN A 114 0.54 -13.43 -5.04
CA GLN A 114 0.20 -12.05 -5.34
C GLN A 114 0.55 -11.08 -4.21
N VAL A 115 0.83 -9.85 -4.61
CA VAL A 115 0.96 -8.69 -3.74
C VAL A 115 -0.17 -7.71 -4.04
N MET A 116 -0.93 -7.34 -3.01
CA MET A 116 -1.92 -6.28 -3.10
C MET A 116 -1.44 -5.05 -2.32
N ILE A 117 -1.61 -3.87 -2.91
CA ILE A 117 -1.30 -2.59 -2.27
C ILE A 117 -2.59 -1.79 -2.22
N GLY A 118 -3.16 -1.70 -1.02
CA GLY A 118 -4.30 -0.84 -0.74
C GLY A 118 -3.81 0.52 -0.25
N TYR A 119 -4.41 1.62 -0.69
CA TYR A 119 -4.11 2.93 -0.10
C TYR A 119 -5.29 3.87 -0.13
N VAL A 120 -5.23 4.90 0.72
CA VAL A 120 -6.20 5.99 0.79
C VAL A 120 -5.47 7.29 0.47
N ASP A 121 -5.98 8.03 -0.51
CA ASP A 121 -5.40 9.32 -0.88
C ASP A 121 -5.80 10.45 0.08
N ILE A 122 -5.23 11.64 -0.13
CA ILE A 122 -5.53 12.84 0.66
C ILE A 122 -7.00 13.31 0.58
N LEU A 123 -7.76 12.85 -0.40
CA LEU A 123 -9.17 13.17 -0.59
C LEU A 123 -10.11 12.07 -0.06
N GLY A 124 -9.54 10.98 0.48
CA GLY A 124 -10.27 9.84 1.02
C GLY A 124 -10.66 8.78 -0.03
N ASN A 125 -10.21 8.90 -1.28
CA ASN A 125 -10.43 7.83 -2.27
C ASN A 125 -9.61 6.61 -1.88
N LYS A 126 -10.20 5.42 -2.06
CA LYS A 126 -9.57 4.15 -1.74
C LYS A 126 -9.21 3.43 -3.02
N TYR A 127 -7.97 2.96 -3.11
CA TYR A 127 -7.46 2.23 -4.25
C TYR A 127 -6.90 0.89 -3.81
N MET A 128 -6.98 -0.08 -4.71
CA MET A 128 -6.40 -1.41 -4.54
C MET A 128 -5.64 -1.78 -5.80
N LEU A 129 -4.32 -1.89 -5.69
CA LEU A 129 -3.45 -2.35 -6.75
C LEU A 129 -3.16 -3.83 -6.54
N ARG A 130 -3.22 -4.62 -7.61
CA ARG A 130 -3.01 -6.07 -7.59
C ARG A 130 -1.86 -6.41 -8.54
N TYR A 131 -0.87 -7.11 -8.02
CA TYR A 131 0.27 -7.61 -8.79
C TYR A 131 0.39 -9.11 -8.58
N ASP A 132 0.25 -9.88 -9.66
CA ASP A 132 0.50 -11.32 -9.61
C ASP A 132 2.00 -11.57 -9.51
N HIS A 133 2.38 -12.61 -8.76
CA HIS A 133 3.78 -12.98 -8.60
C HIS A 133 4.35 -13.40 -9.97
N PRO A 134 5.59 -13.02 -10.34
CA PRO A 134 6.15 -13.37 -11.64
C PRO A 134 6.22 -14.89 -11.88
N ASP A 135 6.35 -15.66 -10.80
CA ASP A 135 6.36 -17.13 -10.85
C ASP A 135 4.97 -17.76 -10.61
N ALA A 136 3.91 -16.96 -10.45
CA ALA A 136 2.56 -17.50 -10.33
C ALA A 136 2.16 -18.19 -11.65
N PRO A 137 1.45 -19.34 -11.60
CA PRO A 137 0.83 -19.91 -12.79
C PRO A 137 -0.03 -18.84 -13.45
N ASN A 138 0.32 -18.47 -14.69
CA ASN A 138 -0.48 -17.58 -15.51
C ASN A 138 -1.78 -18.30 -15.87
N ASP A 139 -2.81 -18.16 -15.03
CA ASP A 139 -4.17 -18.58 -15.36
C ASP A 139 -4.82 -17.47 -16.22
N TYR A 140 -4.43 -17.42 -17.50
CA TYR A 140 -5.18 -16.69 -18.54
C TYR A 140 -6.21 -17.61 -19.20
#